data_AF-I7IVL2-F1
#
_entry.id   AF-I7IVL2-F1
#
_cell.length_a   1.000
_cell.length_b   1.000
_cell.length_c   1.000
_cell.angle_alpha   90.00
_cell.angle_beta   90.00
_cell.angle_gamma   90.00
#
_symmetry.space_group_name_H-M   'P 1'
#
loop_
_entity.id
_entity.type
_entity.pdbx_description
1 polymer ?
#
loop_
_entity_poly.entity_id
_entity_poly.type
_entity_poly.pdbx_seq_one_letter_code
_entity_poly.pdbx_strand_id
1 'polypeptide(L)'
;MAIKVNFDAKDTLGKNYELIDTYNNVKIVAQSLIDMLNAIDKEEKKNPDMNFIEYGELINRYVKKNVARILGLDAKGVKKLDNMSRSDVTKFYEELADKFCDMTVPSTERLKEAINSVNGQVPERDVSEKGNEQDPK
;
A
#
# COMPACT_ATOMS: atom_id res chain seq x y z
N MET A 1 -15.87 -14.41 17.84
CA MET A 1 -14.90 -15.40 17.31
C MET A 1 -13.66 -14.59 16.94
N ALA A 2 -12.47 -14.98 17.38
CA ALA A 2 -11.25 -14.22 17.10
C ALA A 2 -10.92 -14.31 15.60
N ILE A 3 -10.60 -13.17 14.98
CA ILE A 3 -10.23 -13.10 13.57
C ILE A 3 -8.82 -13.66 13.41
N LYS A 4 -8.63 -14.47 12.35
CA LYS A 4 -7.36 -15.13 12.05
C LYS A 4 -6.90 -14.81 10.63
N VAL A 5 -5.59 -14.61 10.48
CA VAL A 5 -4.90 -14.47 9.20
C VAL A 5 -3.73 -15.44 9.17
N ASN A 6 -3.64 -16.21 8.09
CA ASN A 6 -2.60 -17.23 7.91
C ASN A 6 -1.55 -16.75 6.92
N PHE A 7 -0.30 -17.11 7.19
CA PHE A 7 0.82 -16.88 6.27
C PHE A 7 1.54 -18.20 6.01
N ASP A 8 1.43 -18.69 4.78
CA ASP A 8 2.19 -19.85 4.33
C ASP A 8 3.61 -19.42 4.00
N ALA A 9 4.54 -19.79 4.88
CA ALA A 9 5.94 -19.42 4.77
C ALA A 9 6.84 -20.59 5.15
N LYS A 10 6.33 -21.83 5.13
CA LYS A 10 7.08 -23.01 5.55
C LYS A 10 8.35 -23.19 4.74
N ASP A 11 8.27 -23.03 3.42
CA ASP A 11 9.41 -23.26 2.52
C ASP A 11 10.51 -22.21 2.68
N THR A 12 10.15 -20.99 3.09
CA THR A 12 11.09 -19.87 3.18
C THR A 12 11.55 -19.58 4.61
N LEU A 13 10.63 -19.57 5.55
CA LEU A 13 10.85 -19.24 6.97
C LEU A 13 10.87 -20.47 7.88
N GLY A 14 10.64 -21.68 7.35
CA GLY A 14 10.67 -22.94 8.10
C GLY A 14 9.41 -23.24 8.92
N LYS A 15 8.42 -22.35 8.90
CA LYS A 15 7.12 -22.52 9.57
C LYS A 15 6.04 -21.65 8.93
N ASN A 16 4.80 -22.04 9.16
CA ASN A 16 3.62 -21.21 8.90
C ASN A 16 3.33 -20.33 10.10
N TYR A 17 2.70 -19.19 9.85
CA TYR A 17 2.29 -18.26 10.89
C TYR A 17 0.76 -18.14 10.89
N GLU A 18 0.18 -18.20 12.09
CA GLU A 18 -1.22 -17.86 12.34
C GLU A 18 -1.22 -16.62 13.23
N LEU A 19 -1.79 -15.52 12.73
CA LEU A 19 -1.92 -14.27 13.46
C LEU A 19 -3.38 -14.11 13.87
N ILE A 20 -3.58 -13.82 15.16
CA ILE A 20 -4.89 -13.59 15.77
C ILE A 20 -5.01 -12.10 16.08
N ASP A 21 -6.22 -11.54 16.00
CA ASP A 21 -6.62 -10.17 16.32
C ASP A 21 -6.52 -9.80 17.82
N THR A 22 -5.41 -10.16 18.46
CA THR A 22 -5.11 -9.73 19.82
C THR A 22 -4.83 -8.22 19.84
N TYR A 23 -5.10 -7.57 20.97
CA TYR A 23 -4.80 -6.15 21.18
C TYR A 23 -3.37 -5.76 20.75
N ASN A 24 -2.38 -6.61 21.06
CA ASN A 24 -1.00 -6.35 20.70
C ASN A 24 -0.77 -6.41 19.18
N ASN A 25 -1.35 -7.39 18.49
CA ASN A 25 -1.20 -7.51 17.05
C ASN A 25 -1.92 -6.38 16.32
N VAL A 26 -3.14 -6.04 16.72
CA VAL A 26 -3.89 -4.89 16.20
C VAL A 26 -3.08 -3.60 16.36
N LYS A 27 -2.52 -3.37 17.55
CA LYS A 27 -1.67 -2.20 17.81
C LYS A 27 -0.41 -2.17 16.93
N ILE A 28 0.23 -3.33 16.70
CA ILE A 28 1.39 -3.42 15.81
C ILE A 28 1.00 -3.07 14.37
N VAL A 29 -0.11 -3.62 13.85
CA VAL A 29 -0.59 -3.33 12.49
C VAL A 29 -0.93 -1.85 12.35
N ALA A 30 -1.74 -1.30 13.25
CA ALA A 30 -2.13 0.11 13.22
C ALA A 30 -0.92 1.05 13.25
N GLN A 31 0.04 0.83 14.17
CA GLN A 31 1.25 1.64 14.22
C GLN A 31 2.09 1.50 12.95
N SER A 32 2.14 0.29 12.39
CA SER A 32 2.91 0.01 11.16
C SER A 32 2.30 0.68 9.92
N LEU A 33 0.98 0.85 9.87
CA LEU A 33 0.28 1.64 8.85
C LEU A 33 0.58 3.13 9.02
N ILE A 34 0.49 3.66 10.24
CA ILE A 34 0.83 5.06 10.55
C ILE A 34 2.29 5.36 10.15
N ASP A 35 3.22 4.47 10.50
CA ASP A 35 4.64 4.61 10.17
C ASP A 35 4.85 4.65 8.64
N MET A 36 4.09 3.85 7.89
CA MET A 36 4.13 3.84 6.42
C MET A 36 3.59 5.14 5.82
N LEU A 37 2.41 5.60 6.27
CA LEU A 37 1.80 6.85 5.77
C LEU A 37 2.66 8.08 6.08
N ASN A 38 3.23 8.15 7.29
CA ASN A 38 4.16 9.22 7.65
C ASN A 38 5.44 9.19 6.81
N ALA A 39 5.90 8.00 6.41
CA ALA A 39 7.07 7.89 5.55
C ALA A 39 6.78 8.35 4.12
N ILE A 40 5.59 8.07 3.61
CA ILE A 40 5.10 8.58 2.33
C ILE A 40 5.05 10.11 2.37
N ASP A 41 4.33 10.70 3.32
CA ASP A 41 4.22 12.16 3.48
C ASP A 41 5.60 12.85 3.63
N LYS A 42 6.52 12.21 4.36
CA LYS A 42 7.89 12.72 4.51
C LYS A 42 8.67 12.70 3.19
N GLU A 43 8.48 11.67 2.36
CA GLU A 43 9.18 11.55 1.10
C GLU A 43 8.58 12.49 0.05
N GLU A 44 7.26 12.62 0.00
CA GLU A 44 6.54 13.61 -0.82
C GLU A 44 7.00 15.04 -0.54
N LYS A 45 7.18 15.41 0.74
CA LYS A 45 7.69 16.74 1.11
C LYS A 45 9.11 17.01 0.62
N LYS A 46 9.92 15.96 0.43
CA LYS A 46 11.31 16.08 -0.05
C LYS A 46 11.42 15.99 -1.57
N ASN A 47 10.58 15.17 -2.17
CA ASN A 47 10.49 14.93 -3.60
C ASN A 47 9.03 15.09 -4.04
N PRO A 48 8.55 16.34 -4.25
CA PRO A 48 7.18 16.58 -4.67
C PRO A 48 6.82 15.94 -6.03
N ASP A 49 7.82 15.66 -6.86
CA ASP A 49 7.68 15.07 -8.19
C ASP A 49 7.85 13.54 -8.17
N MET A 50 7.71 12.92 -7.00
CA MET A 50 7.83 11.47 -6.83
C MET A 50 6.87 10.73 -7.77
N ASN A 51 7.42 9.81 -8.57
CA ASN A 51 6.64 9.07 -9.56
C ASN A 51 6.05 7.77 -8.98
N PHE A 52 5.09 7.16 -9.69
CA PHE A 52 4.42 5.94 -9.20
C PHE A 52 5.36 4.78 -8.87
N ILE A 53 6.47 4.63 -9.59
CA ILE A 53 7.42 3.54 -9.34
C ILE A 53 8.08 3.76 -7.98
N GLU A 54 8.50 4.99 -7.70
CA GLU A 54 9.09 5.38 -6.42
C GLU A 54 8.09 5.17 -5.27
N TYR A 55 6.80 5.49 -5.46
CA TYR A 55 5.75 5.19 -4.46
C TYR A 55 5.65 3.69 -4.21
N GLY A 56 5.59 2.90 -5.28
CA GLY A 56 5.52 1.44 -5.19
C GLY A 56 6.72 0.86 -4.44
N GLU A 57 7.92 1.34 -4.71
CA GLU A 57 9.13 0.91 -4.00
C GLU A 57 9.11 1.28 -2.52
N LEU A 58 8.67 2.49 -2.18
CA LEU A 58 8.55 2.95 -0.80
C LEU A 58 7.53 2.10 -0.03
N ILE A 59 6.33 1.92 -0.59
CA ILE A 59 5.27 1.09 -0.02
C ILE A 59 5.77 -0.34 0.19
N ASN A 60 6.34 -0.97 -0.85
CA ASN A 60 6.84 -2.34 -0.77
C ASN A 60 7.91 -2.52 0.31
N ARG A 61 8.80 -1.53 0.47
CA ARG A 61 9.82 -1.53 1.54
C ARG A 61 9.17 -1.55 2.92
N TYR A 62 8.13 -0.74 3.14
CA TYR A 62 7.43 -0.68 4.41
C TYR A 62 6.57 -1.91 4.65
N VAL A 63 5.87 -2.44 3.64
CA VAL A 63 5.14 -3.70 3.73
C VAL A 63 6.05 -4.82 4.23
N LYS A 64 7.22 -5.03 3.59
CA LYS A 64 8.19 -6.05 4.03
C LYS A 64 8.66 -5.81 5.46
N LYS A 65 8.99 -4.57 5.81
CA LYS A 65 9.42 -4.19 7.18
C LYS A 65 8.34 -4.51 8.21
N ASN A 66 7.09 -4.23 7.88
CA ASN A 66 5.95 -4.42 8.77
C ASN A 66 5.60 -5.90 8.94
N VAL A 67 5.68 -6.69 7.85
CA VAL A 67 5.57 -8.16 7.92
C VAL A 67 6.68 -8.73 8.80
N ALA A 68 7.93 -8.32 8.63
CA ALA A 68 9.00 -8.79 9.49
C ALA A 68 8.77 -8.44 10.97
N ARG A 69 8.25 -7.25 11.26
CA ARG A 69 7.93 -6.79 12.62
C ARG A 69 6.82 -7.62 13.25
N ILE A 70 5.71 -7.86 12.55
CA ILE A 70 4.58 -8.61 13.11
C ILE A 70 4.88 -10.09 13.29
N LEU A 71 5.71 -10.66 12.42
CA LEU A 71 6.17 -12.05 12.53
C LEU A 71 7.33 -12.23 13.52
N GLY A 72 7.86 -11.14 14.07
CA GLY A 72 8.99 -11.16 15.01
C GLY A 72 10.28 -11.70 14.39
N LEU A 73 10.52 -11.41 13.12
CA LEU A 73 11.70 -11.93 12.40
C LEU A 73 12.97 -11.18 12.80
N ASP A 74 14.05 -11.96 12.96
CA ASP A 74 15.40 -11.42 13.07
C ASP A 74 15.95 -11.00 11.69
N ALA A 75 17.16 -10.45 11.66
CA ALA A 75 17.80 -10.02 10.42
C ALA A 75 17.94 -11.15 9.37
N LYS A 76 18.06 -12.41 9.81
CA LYS A 76 18.12 -13.57 8.90
C LYS A 76 16.74 -13.87 8.31
N GLY A 77 15.69 -13.84 9.13
CA GLY A 77 14.30 -13.99 8.68
C GLY A 77 13.87 -12.89 7.72
N VAL A 78 14.28 -11.64 7.97
CA VAL A 78 14.02 -10.50 7.06
C VAL A 78 14.64 -10.74 5.67
N LYS A 79 15.86 -11.28 5.62
CA LYS A 79 16.50 -11.63 4.34
C LYS A 79 15.81 -12.79 3.63
N LYS A 80 15.29 -13.76 4.38
CA LYS A 80 14.53 -14.87 3.79
C LYS A 80 13.24 -14.38 3.13
N LEU A 81 12.60 -13.33 3.63
CA LEU A 81 11.44 -12.72 2.95
C LEU A 81 11.76 -12.25 1.51
N ASP A 82 13.02 -11.95 1.18
CA ASP A 82 13.41 -11.61 -0.21
C ASP A 82 13.27 -12.79 -1.18
N ASN A 83 13.23 -14.02 -0.65
CA ASN A 83 13.04 -15.24 -1.45
C ASN A 83 11.56 -15.60 -1.59
N MET A 84 10.64 -14.88 -0.94
CA MET A 84 9.20 -15.06 -1.13
C MET A 84 8.70 -14.17 -2.27
N SER A 85 7.59 -14.57 -2.87
CA SER A 85 6.86 -13.71 -3.80
C SER A 85 6.49 -12.40 -3.10
N ARG A 86 6.84 -11.28 -3.71
CA ARG A 86 6.43 -9.95 -3.23
C ARG A 86 4.91 -9.86 -3.10
N SER A 87 4.17 -10.46 -4.02
CA SER A 87 2.70 -10.47 -3.99
C SER A 87 2.17 -11.18 -2.74
N ASP A 88 2.78 -12.29 -2.32
CA ASP A 88 2.30 -13.05 -1.16
C ASP A 88 2.55 -12.29 0.14
N VAL A 89 3.72 -11.64 0.26
CA VAL A 89 4.05 -10.77 1.39
C VAL A 89 3.10 -9.58 1.47
N THR A 90 2.80 -8.95 0.32
CA THR A 90 1.86 -7.81 0.26
C THR A 90 0.44 -8.23 0.60
N LYS A 91 -0.08 -9.30 -0.01
CA LYS A 91 -1.44 -9.82 0.27
C LYS A 91 -1.63 -10.16 1.74
N PHE A 92 -0.63 -10.80 2.35
CA PHE A 92 -0.67 -11.11 3.78
C PHE A 92 -0.78 -9.83 4.63
N TYR A 93 0.00 -8.81 4.31
CA TYR A 93 -0.07 -7.55 5.05
C TYR A 93 -1.37 -6.78 4.80
N GLU A 94 -1.89 -6.80 3.57
CA GLU A 94 -3.20 -6.24 3.21
C GLU A 94 -4.32 -6.90 4.00
N GLU A 95 -4.31 -8.24 4.09
CA GLU A 95 -5.31 -8.99 4.85
C GLU A 95 -5.23 -8.69 6.35
N LEU A 96 -4.03 -8.50 6.90
CA LEU A 96 -3.86 -8.05 8.29
C LEU A 96 -4.43 -6.64 8.51
N ALA A 97 -4.12 -5.69 7.63
CA ALA A 97 -4.60 -4.31 7.75
C ALA A 97 -6.13 -4.23 7.66
N ASP A 98 -6.72 -4.95 6.70
CA ASP A 98 -8.16 -5.04 6.50
C ASP A 98 -8.83 -5.70 7.71
N LYS A 99 -8.42 -6.92 8.04
CA LYS A 99 -9.12 -7.71 9.06
C LYS A 99 -8.90 -7.24 10.50
N PHE A 100 -7.75 -6.64 10.81
CA PHE A 100 -7.44 -6.21 12.18
C PHE A 100 -7.72 -4.73 12.43
N CYS A 101 -7.71 -3.90 11.39
CA CYS A 101 -7.84 -2.46 11.54
C CYS A 101 -8.93 -1.84 10.64
N ASP A 102 -9.59 -2.61 9.78
CA ASP A 102 -10.53 -2.09 8.77
C ASP A 102 -9.86 -1.02 7.89
N MET A 103 -8.57 -1.24 7.57
CA MET A 103 -7.74 -0.29 6.84
C MET A 103 -7.21 -0.88 5.54
N THR A 104 -7.21 -0.06 4.50
CA THR A 104 -6.65 -0.37 3.20
C THR A 104 -5.17 0.02 3.16
N VAL A 105 -4.29 -0.92 2.78
CA VAL A 105 -2.88 -0.60 2.48
C VAL A 105 -2.82 0.14 1.14
N PRO A 106 -2.11 1.29 1.07
CA PRO A 106 -1.89 1.96 -0.20
C PRO A 106 -1.08 1.06 -1.15
N SER A 107 -1.42 1.06 -2.44
CA SER A 107 -0.68 0.35 -3.48
C SER A 107 -0.68 1.16 -4.77
N THR A 108 0.30 0.91 -5.64
CA THR A 108 0.40 1.58 -6.94
C THR A 108 -0.81 1.33 -7.84
N GLU A 109 -1.36 0.12 -7.77
CA GLU A 109 -2.55 -0.30 -8.49
C GLU A 109 -3.76 0.49 -8.00
N ARG A 110 -3.95 0.58 -6.68
CA ARG A 110 -5.04 1.37 -6.09
C ARG A 110 -4.88 2.86 -6.33
N LEU A 111 -3.66 3.39 -6.35
CA LEU A 111 -3.40 4.78 -6.72
C LEU A 111 -3.76 5.04 -8.19
N LYS A 112 -3.45 4.11 -9.10
CA LYS A 112 -3.88 4.20 -10.51
C LYS A 112 -5.40 4.14 -10.64
N GLU A 113 -6.07 3.25 -9.92
CA GLU A 113 -7.53 3.16 -9.89
C GLU A 113 -8.17 4.43 -9.32
N ALA A 114 -7.61 4.99 -8.24
CA ALA A 114 -8.06 6.25 -7.66
C ALA A 114 -7.91 7.41 -8.66
N ILE A 115 -6.78 7.48 -9.37
CA ILE A 115 -6.57 8.53 -10.38
C ILE A 115 -7.48 8.36 -11.59
N ASN A 116 -7.67 7.13 -12.07
CA ASN A 116 -8.59 6.86 -13.18
C ASN A 116 -10.05 7.13 -12.80
N SER A 117 -10.45 6.87 -11.56
CA SER A 117 -11.81 7.18 -11.08
C SER A 117 -12.04 8.69 -10.91
N VAL A 118 -11.01 9.45 -10.52
CA VAL A 118 -11.04 10.92 -10.50
C VAL A 118 -11.04 11.50 -11.93
N ASN A 119 -10.26 10.94 -12.85
CA ASN A 119 -10.22 11.38 -14.25
C ASN A 119 -11.52 11.04 -15.02
N GLY A 120 -12.28 10.04 -14.58
CA GLY A 120 -13.63 9.74 -15.08
C GLY A 120 -14.71 10.72 -14.61
N GLN A 121 -14.37 11.68 -13.75
CA GLN A 121 -15.25 12.76 -13.28
C GLN A 121 -14.79 14.15 -13.74
N VAL A 122 -13.93 14.26 -14.76
CA VAL A 122 -13.73 15.54 -15.43
C VAL A 122 -14.97 15.78 -16.29
N PRO A 123 -15.85 16.76 -15.96
CA PRO A 123 -16.90 17.13 -16.90
C PRO A 123 -16.20 17.53 -18.19
N GLU A 124 -16.61 16.95 -19.32
CA GLU A 124 -16.23 17.43 -20.64
C GLU A 124 -16.35 18.95 -20.59
N ARG A 125 -15.22 19.66 -20.68
CA ARG A 125 -15.28 21.08 -20.96
C ARG A 125 -15.86 21.14 -22.37
N ASP A 126 -17.10 21.57 -22.48
CA ASP A 126 -17.70 22.02 -23.73
C ASP A 126 -16.76 23.07 -24.32
N VAL A 127 -15.86 22.62 -25.21
CA VAL A 127 -15.18 23.52 -26.12
C VAL A 127 -16.21 23.85 -27.17
N SER A 128 -17.03 24.87 -26.88
CA SER A 128 -17.85 25.49 -27.91
C SER A 128 -16.91 26.17 -28.90
N GLU A 129 -16.55 25.45 -29.97
CA GLU A 129 -16.10 26.03 -31.22
C GLU A 129 -17.19 26.98 -31.74
N LYS A 130 -16.93 28.28 -31.68
CA LYS A 130 -17.49 29.24 -32.63
C LYS A 130 -16.39 30.17 -33.10
N GLY A 131 -15.66 29.73 -34.11
CA GLY A 131 -15.14 30.65 -35.11
C GLY A 131 -16.30 31.10 -36.01
N ASN A 132 -16.55 32.40 -36.10
CA ASN A 132 -16.45 33.11 -37.39
C ASN A 132 -16.66 34.62 -37.21
N GLU A 133 -15.68 35.34 -37.73
CA GLU A 133 -15.65 36.69 -38.31
C GLU A 133 -16.96 37.48 -38.39
N GLN A 134 -16.88 38.75 -37.98
CA GLN A 134 -17.48 39.86 -38.73
C GLN A 134 -16.70 41.17 -38.49
N ASP A 135 -16.19 41.74 -39.58
CA ASP A 135 -15.46 43.01 -39.70
C ASP A 135 -16.18 44.22 -39.07
N PRO A 136 -15.45 45.20 -38.50
CA PRO A 136 -15.98 46.54 -38.27
C PRO A 136 -15.80 47.41 -39.52
N LYS A 137 -16.88 48.14 -39.83
CA LYS A 137 -17.06 49.12 -40.92
C LYS A 137 -16.05 50.28 -40.90
#